data_AF-A0A7S3ES66-F1
#
_entry.id   AF-A0A7S3ES66-F1
#
_cell.length_a   1.000
_cell.length_b   1.000
_cell.length_c   1.000
_cell.angle_alpha   90.00
_cell.angle_beta   90.00
_cell.angle_gamma   90.00
#
_symmetry.space_group_name_H-M   'P 1'
#
loop_
_entity.id
_entity.type
_entity.pdbx_description
1 polymer ?
#
loop_
_entity_poly.entity_id
_entity_poly.type
_entity_poly.pdbx_seq_one_letter_code
_entity_poly.pdbx_strand_id
1 'polypeptide(L)'
;RVTGLSGKVVVSASWYRQGDFSTPHNDLGGKRCIAFVWHLSRAWDETDGGDLVWCSPYARFPPSFNTLYLFLVHHTSHHFVQQVSDQAPGRRLAVNGWFVIDDEAALDALYEDGQQQHAARLREGESVFCLWSRDGQTAA
;
A
#
# COMPACT_ATOMS: atom_id res chain seq x y z
N ARG A 1 18.02 8.94 6.79
CA ARG A 1 16.66 8.35 6.87
C ARG A 1 15.80 9.09 5.87
N VAL A 2 15.06 8.39 4.99
CA VAL A 2 14.25 9.04 3.95
C VAL A 2 13.04 9.79 4.54
N THR A 3 12.50 9.31 5.68
CA THR A 3 11.32 9.89 6.32
C THR A 3 11.61 10.69 7.59
N GLY A 4 12.85 10.69 8.09
CA GLY A 4 13.20 11.31 9.39
C GLY A 4 12.64 10.60 10.64
N LEU A 5 11.69 9.67 10.48
CA LEU A 5 10.96 9.04 11.59
C LEU A 5 11.81 8.05 12.39
N SER A 6 11.47 7.88 13.67
CA SER A 6 11.93 6.80 14.55
C SER A 6 10.76 6.02 15.08
N GLY A 7 10.91 4.70 15.15
CA GLY A 7 9.90 3.83 15.72
C GLY A 7 10.16 2.38 15.38
N LYS A 8 9.10 1.58 15.39
CA LYS A 8 9.12 0.14 15.15
C LYS A 8 8.57 -0.17 13.77
N VAL A 9 8.95 -1.33 13.24
CA VAL A 9 8.33 -1.90 12.05
C VAL A 9 7.58 -3.15 12.47
N VAL A 10 6.29 -3.19 12.18
CA VAL A 10 5.46 -4.39 12.34
C VAL A 10 5.34 -5.04 10.97
N VAL A 11 5.63 -6.34 10.89
CA VAL A 11 5.74 -7.06 9.61
C VAL A 11 4.94 -8.36 9.67
N SER A 12 4.30 -8.70 8.57
CA SER A 12 3.67 -9.99 8.32
C SER A 12 3.98 -10.46 6.89
N ALA A 13 3.89 -11.77 6.68
CA ALA A 13 3.92 -12.36 5.35
C ALA A 13 2.51 -12.85 5.01
N SER A 14 2.07 -12.57 3.79
CA SER A 14 0.75 -12.97 3.29
C SER A 14 0.86 -13.78 2.01
N TRP A 15 0.00 -14.80 1.92
CA TRP A 15 -0.27 -15.55 0.70
C TRP A 15 -1.78 -15.55 0.50
N TYR A 16 -2.26 -14.70 -0.40
CA TYR A 16 -3.65 -14.71 -0.82
C TYR A 16 -3.83 -15.82 -1.86
N ARG A 17 -4.75 -16.74 -1.56
CA ARG A 17 -5.15 -17.85 -2.42
C ARG A 17 -6.34 -17.43 -3.28
N GLN A 18 -6.69 -18.28 -4.24
CA GLN A 18 -7.91 -18.15 -5.04
C GLN A 18 -9.12 -17.88 -4.15
N GLY A 19 -9.89 -16.86 -4.49
CA GLY A 19 -11.03 -16.40 -3.70
C GLY A 19 -10.71 -15.53 -2.49
N ASP A 20 -9.45 -15.45 -2.03
CA ASP A 20 -9.08 -14.58 -0.91
C ASP A 20 -9.15 -13.10 -1.32
N PHE A 21 -9.59 -12.25 -0.39
CA PHE A 21 -9.68 -10.80 -0.54
C PHE A 21 -9.51 -10.12 0.83
N SER A 22 -9.44 -8.79 0.84
CA SER A 22 -9.73 -8.01 2.04
C SER A 22 -10.86 -7.03 1.79
N THR A 23 -11.57 -6.66 2.84
CA THR A 23 -12.61 -5.62 2.77
C THR A 23 -11.97 -4.23 2.79
N PRO A 24 -12.63 -3.19 2.25
CA PRO A 24 -12.18 -1.80 2.39
C PRO A 24 -11.87 -1.40 3.83
N HIS A 25 -10.70 -0.81 4.03
CA HIS A 25 -10.20 -0.31 5.32
C HIS A 25 -9.15 0.80 5.08
N ASN A 26 -8.72 1.52 6.12
CA ASN A 26 -7.77 2.63 5.99
C ASN A 26 -6.51 2.51 6.85
N ASP A 27 -6.32 1.36 7.50
CA ASP A 27 -5.19 1.06 8.38
C ASP A 27 -5.01 1.91 9.65
N LEU A 28 -5.95 2.81 9.96
CA LEU A 28 -5.88 3.64 11.18
C LEU A 28 -5.85 2.79 12.46
N GLY A 29 -4.99 3.19 13.38
CA GLY A 29 -4.85 2.61 14.71
C GLY A 29 -3.40 2.31 15.10
N GLY A 30 -3.13 2.20 16.41
CA GLY A 30 -1.84 1.73 16.92
C GLY A 30 -0.61 2.53 16.47
N LYS A 31 -0.76 3.86 16.28
CA LYS A 31 0.31 4.79 15.82
C LYS A 31 0.98 4.40 14.50
N ARG A 32 0.27 3.66 13.62
CA ARG A 32 0.72 3.35 12.27
C ARG A 32 0.71 4.62 11.42
N CYS A 33 1.85 4.95 10.82
CA CYS A 33 1.98 6.17 10.02
C CYS A 33 2.21 5.88 8.53
N ILE A 34 2.95 4.82 8.21
CA ILE A 34 3.23 4.41 6.83
C ILE A 34 2.92 2.92 6.73
N ALA A 35 2.00 2.57 5.84
CA ALA A 35 1.76 1.18 5.46
C ALA A 35 2.65 0.82 4.27
N PHE A 36 3.01 -0.46 4.18
CA PHE A 36 3.75 -0.97 3.05
C PHE A 36 3.27 -2.34 2.61
N VAL A 37 3.36 -2.60 1.31
CA VAL A 37 3.13 -3.91 0.69
C VAL A 37 4.27 -4.18 -0.28
N TRP A 38 5.12 -5.15 0.03
CA TRP A 38 6.18 -5.61 -0.84
C TRP A 38 5.75 -6.88 -1.57
N HIS A 39 5.50 -6.75 -2.86
CA HIS A 39 5.01 -7.82 -3.71
C HIS A 39 6.16 -8.73 -4.17
N LEU A 40 5.96 -10.04 -4.02
CA LEU A 40 6.92 -11.08 -4.37
C LEU A 40 6.33 -12.12 -5.34
N SER A 41 5.16 -11.82 -5.91
CA SER A 41 4.49 -12.63 -6.94
C SER A 41 5.23 -12.51 -8.27
N ARG A 42 5.47 -13.63 -8.95
CA ARG A 42 5.99 -13.68 -10.33
C ARG A 42 4.88 -14.16 -11.26
N ALA A 43 4.93 -13.74 -12.53
CA ALA A 43 3.96 -14.13 -13.55
C ALA A 43 2.52 -13.87 -13.08
N TRP A 44 2.25 -12.61 -12.74
CA TRP A 44 0.95 -12.12 -12.27
C TRP A 44 0.52 -10.98 -13.18
N ASP A 45 -0.74 -10.98 -13.60
CA ASP A 45 -1.32 -9.89 -14.37
C ASP A 45 -2.64 -9.39 -13.76
N GLU A 46 -3.22 -8.36 -14.36
CA GLU A 46 -4.42 -7.70 -13.86
C GLU A 46 -5.68 -8.58 -13.88
N THR A 47 -5.68 -9.68 -14.65
CA THR A 47 -6.80 -10.63 -14.74
C THR A 47 -6.79 -11.66 -13.60
N ASP A 48 -5.63 -11.83 -12.94
CA ASP A 48 -5.48 -12.69 -11.78
C ASP A 48 -6.06 -12.09 -10.49
N GLY A 49 -6.41 -10.81 -10.51
CA GLY A 49 -6.90 -10.06 -9.34
C GLY A 49 -5.81 -9.87 -8.28
N GLY A 50 -6.19 -9.74 -7.00
CA GLY A 50 -5.20 -9.55 -5.91
C GLY A 50 -4.53 -8.17 -5.87
N ASP A 51 -5.00 -7.23 -6.68
CA ASP A 51 -4.56 -5.84 -6.73
C ASP A 51 -4.73 -5.15 -5.39
N LEU A 52 -3.82 -4.24 -5.07
CA LEU A 52 -4.10 -3.20 -4.08
C LEU A 52 -5.00 -2.17 -4.75
N VAL A 53 -6.24 -2.04 -4.29
CA VAL A 53 -7.21 -1.09 -4.85
C VAL A 53 -7.39 0.07 -3.89
N TRP A 54 -7.14 1.28 -4.36
CA TRP A 54 -7.44 2.53 -3.65
C TRP A 54 -8.86 2.98 -3.98
N CYS A 55 -9.65 3.30 -2.96
CA CYS A 55 -11.09 3.55 -3.13
C CYS A 55 -11.39 4.96 -3.65
N SER A 56 -10.63 5.98 -3.25
CA SER A 56 -10.90 7.37 -3.63
C SER A 56 -9.62 8.21 -3.72
N PRO A 57 -9.26 8.70 -4.92
CA PRO A 57 -9.87 8.32 -6.20
C PRO A 57 -9.65 6.83 -6.46
N TYR A 58 -10.50 6.27 -7.32
CA TYR A 58 -10.34 4.88 -7.70
C TYR A 58 -9.03 4.67 -8.46
N ALA A 59 -8.17 3.79 -7.94
CA ALA A 59 -6.94 3.38 -8.60
C ALA A 59 -6.63 1.91 -8.26
N ARG A 60 -6.00 1.20 -9.20
CA ARG A 60 -5.60 -0.20 -9.04
C ARG A 60 -4.08 -0.30 -9.17
N PHE A 61 -3.47 -1.05 -8.26
CA PHE A 61 -2.04 -1.29 -8.24
C PHE A 61 -1.80 -2.81 -8.28
N PRO A 62 -1.61 -3.39 -9.48
CA PRO A 62 -1.46 -4.82 -9.64
C PRO A 62 -0.12 -5.30 -9.04
N PRO A 63 -0.09 -6.46 -8.35
CA PRO A 63 1.13 -6.93 -7.73
C PRO A 63 2.16 -7.31 -8.81
N SER A 64 3.37 -6.78 -8.70
CA SER A 64 4.49 -7.13 -9.58
C SER A 64 5.71 -7.56 -8.77
N PHE A 65 6.51 -8.45 -9.34
CA PHE A 65 7.65 -9.03 -8.63
C PHE A 65 8.60 -7.93 -8.13
N ASN A 66 8.93 -8.00 -6.84
CA ASN A 66 9.87 -7.10 -6.20
C ASN A 66 9.47 -5.61 -6.32
N THR A 67 8.17 -5.34 -6.29
CA THR A 67 7.60 -3.99 -6.25
C THR A 67 7.15 -3.65 -4.83
N LEU A 68 7.59 -2.51 -4.31
CA LEU A 68 7.19 -2.00 -3.00
C LEU A 68 6.22 -0.84 -3.17
N TYR A 69 5.04 -0.97 -2.56
CA TYR A 69 4.08 0.11 -2.39
C TYR A 69 4.16 0.66 -0.98
N LEU A 70 4.23 1.98 -0.88
CA LEU A 70 4.27 2.74 0.36
C LEU A 70 3.22 3.84 0.29
N PHE A 71 2.43 3.99 1.35
CA PHE A 71 1.48 5.08 1.49
C PHE A 71 1.35 5.52 2.95
N LEU A 72 1.00 6.80 3.13
CA LEU A 72 0.67 7.34 4.43
C LEU A 72 -0.68 6.78 4.89
N VAL A 73 -0.75 6.40 6.17
CA VAL A 73 -2.02 6.03 6.81
C VAL A 73 -2.74 7.32 7.18
N HIS A 74 -4.00 7.48 6.80
CA HIS A 74 -4.84 8.63 7.18
C HIS A 74 -6.34 8.30 7.00
N HIS A 75 -7.24 9.20 7.41
CA HIS A 75 -8.69 8.96 7.33
C HIS A 75 -9.23 8.63 5.94
N THR A 76 -8.55 9.10 4.89
CA THR A 76 -8.93 8.91 3.49
C THR A 76 -8.10 7.85 2.75
N SER A 77 -7.18 7.13 3.42
CA SER A 77 -6.37 6.08 2.81
C SER A 77 -7.12 4.76 2.66
N HIS A 78 -8.39 4.83 2.22
CA HIS A 78 -9.23 3.64 2.09
C HIS A 78 -8.78 2.78 0.91
N HIS A 79 -8.49 1.52 1.20
CA HIS A 79 -8.01 0.55 0.23
C HIS A 79 -8.44 -0.87 0.60
N PHE A 80 -8.25 -1.79 -0.35
CA PHE A 80 -8.46 -3.22 -0.14
C PHE A 80 -7.63 -4.06 -1.10
N VAL A 81 -7.58 -5.36 -0.87
CA VAL A 81 -7.02 -6.34 -1.79
C VAL A 81 -8.17 -6.94 -2.60
N GLN A 82 -8.16 -6.72 -3.92
CA GLN A 82 -9.13 -7.32 -4.84
C GLN A 82 -9.11 -8.85 -4.68
N GLN A 83 -10.28 -9.48 -4.83
CA GLN A 83 -10.37 -10.93 -4.85
C GLN A 83 -9.40 -11.53 -5.87
N VAL A 84 -8.65 -12.55 -5.45
CA VAL A 84 -7.81 -13.33 -6.35
C VAL A 84 -8.70 -14.23 -7.19
N SER A 85 -8.49 -14.19 -8.51
CA SER A 85 -9.21 -15.02 -9.48
C SER A 85 -9.04 -16.50 -9.18
N ASP A 86 -10.10 -17.29 -9.37
CA ASP A 86 -10.04 -18.76 -9.27
C ASP A 86 -9.14 -19.37 -10.35
N GLN A 87 -8.83 -18.61 -11.40
CA GLN A 87 -7.93 -19.03 -12.49
C GLN A 87 -6.49 -18.56 -12.30
N ALA A 88 -6.17 -17.86 -11.21
CA ALA A 88 -4.84 -17.31 -10.98
C ALA A 88 -3.78 -18.45 -10.99
N PRO A 89 -2.74 -18.35 -11.84
CA PRO A 89 -1.81 -19.45 -12.09
C PRO A 89 -0.72 -19.57 -11.02
N GLY A 90 -0.55 -18.53 -10.20
CA GLY A 90 0.57 -18.37 -9.28
C GLY A 90 0.17 -18.18 -7.82
N ARG A 91 1.14 -17.74 -7.01
CA ARG A 91 0.91 -17.37 -5.60
C ARG A 91 1.01 -15.86 -5.46
N ARG A 92 -0.04 -15.22 -4.94
CA ARG A 92 0.00 -13.80 -4.57
C ARG A 92 0.71 -13.62 -3.23
N LEU A 93 2.04 -13.51 -3.28
CA LEU A 93 2.91 -13.40 -2.11
C LEU A 93 3.25 -11.95 -1.83
N ALA A 94 3.15 -11.55 -0.56
CA ALA A 94 3.64 -10.25 -0.12
C ALA A 94 4.23 -10.29 1.29
N VAL A 95 5.13 -9.35 1.55
CA VAL A 95 5.50 -8.94 2.91
C VAL A 95 4.87 -7.57 3.14
N ASN A 96 4.03 -7.44 4.15
CA ASN A 96 3.27 -6.23 4.40
C ASN A 96 3.29 -5.85 5.88
N GLY A 97 3.04 -4.57 6.16
CA GLY A 97 3.07 -4.08 7.52
C GLY A 97 3.08 -2.56 7.62
N TRP A 98 3.53 -2.08 8.77
CA TRP A 98 3.52 -0.65 9.10
C TRP A 98 4.82 -0.21 9.76
N PHE A 99 5.22 1.01 9.43
CA PHE A 99 6.05 1.81 10.32
C PHE A 99 5.14 2.41 11.40
N VAL A 100 5.49 2.17 12.65
CA VAL A 100 4.78 2.63 13.84
C VAL A 100 5.69 3.60 14.56
N ILE A 101 5.23 4.82 14.78
CA ILE A 101 6.02 5.85 15.46
C ILE A 101 5.65 5.94 16.93
N ASP A 102 6.66 6.15 17.77
CA ASP A 102 6.48 6.24 19.21
C ASP A 102 6.06 7.66 19.64
N ASP A 103 6.45 8.68 18.86
CA ASP A 103 6.21 10.10 19.09
C ASP A 103 4.85 10.54 18.52
N GLU A 104 3.94 10.98 19.40
CA GLU A 104 2.60 11.44 19.03
C GLU A 104 2.60 12.80 18.33
N ALA A 105 3.49 13.72 18.71
CA ALA A 105 3.56 15.03 18.07
C ALA A 105 4.04 14.91 16.61
N ALA A 106 4.98 14.00 16.36
CA ALA A 106 5.40 13.66 15.00
C ALA A 106 4.26 12.98 14.20
N LEU A 107 3.41 12.21 14.87
CA LEU A 107 2.26 11.54 14.24
C LEU A 107 1.19 12.54 13.81
N ASP A 108 0.84 13.47 14.70
CA ASP A 108 -0.16 14.50 14.41
C ASP A 108 0.30 15.39 13.25
N ALA A 109 1.58 15.81 13.25
CA ALA A 109 2.15 16.58 12.16
C ALA A 109 2.13 15.83 10.81
N LEU A 110 2.40 14.52 10.81
CA LEU A 110 2.31 13.69 9.61
C LEU A 110 0.88 13.52 9.11
N TYR A 111 -0.10 13.41 10.00
CA TYR A 111 -1.50 13.30 9.59
C TYR A 111 -2.01 14.59 8.95
N GLU A 112 -1.70 15.74 9.53
CA GLU A 112 -2.06 17.04 8.97
C GLU A 112 -1.43 17.25 7.58
N ASP A 113 -0.13 16.98 7.47
CA ASP A 113 0.62 17.08 6.21
C ASP A 113 0.12 16.07 5.17
N GLY A 114 -0.09 14.81 5.59
CA GLY A 114 -0.59 13.74 4.72
C GLY A 114 -1.98 14.02 4.15
N GLN A 115 -2.89 14.61 4.93
CA GLN A 115 -4.20 15.03 4.43
C GLN A 115 -4.09 16.15 3.39
N GLN A 116 -3.20 17.12 3.60
CA GLN A 116 -3.00 18.24 2.68
C GLN A 116 -2.30 17.81 1.38
N GLN A 117 -1.24 17.00 1.48
CA GLN A 117 -0.52 16.46 0.34
C GLN A 117 -1.37 15.50 -0.49
N HIS A 118 -2.13 14.61 0.15
CA HIS A 118 -3.05 13.72 -0.57
C HIS A 118 -4.10 14.55 -1.33
N ALA A 119 -4.69 15.55 -0.70
CA ALA A 119 -5.66 16.43 -1.37
C ALA A 119 -5.04 17.24 -2.52
N ALA A 120 -3.77 17.64 -2.44
CA ALA A 120 -3.06 18.39 -3.47
C ALA A 120 -2.66 17.51 -4.66
N ARG A 121 -1.99 16.38 -4.40
CA ARG A 121 -1.48 15.46 -5.44
C ARG A 121 -2.61 14.87 -6.28
N LEU A 122 -3.75 14.58 -5.66
CA LEU A 122 -4.95 14.13 -6.38
C LEU A 122 -5.54 15.20 -7.31
N ARG A 123 -5.47 16.49 -6.95
CA ARG A 123 -5.92 17.58 -7.83
C ARG A 123 -4.99 17.75 -9.03
N GLU A 124 -3.72 17.41 -8.85
CA GLU A 124 -2.66 17.52 -9.86
C GLU A 124 -2.52 16.25 -10.72
N GLY A 125 -3.30 15.20 -10.43
CA GLY A 125 -3.25 13.92 -11.16
C GLY A 125 -2.02 13.06 -10.81
N GLU A 126 -1.34 13.36 -9.70
CA GLU A 126 -0.17 12.62 -9.25
C GLU A 126 -0.53 11.42 -8.36
N SER A 127 0.31 10.38 -8.42
CA SER A 127 0.18 9.19 -7.57
C SER A 127 0.44 9.51 -6.09
N VAL A 128 -0.43 8.96 -5.24
CA VAL A 128 -0.35 9.01 -3.77
C VAL A 128 0.75 8.08 -3.23
N PHE A 129 1.27 7.20 -4.08
CA PHE A 129 2.21 6.15 -3.69
C PHE A 129 3.64 6.54 -4.03
N CYS A 130 4.57 6.20 -3.14
CA CYS A 130 5.97 6.08 -3.52
C CYS A 130 6.19 4.67 -4.07
N LEU A 131 6.24 4.56 -5.41
CA LEU A 131 6.50 3.31 -6.10
C LEU A 131 8.00 3.09 -6.21
N TRP A 132 8.50 1.96 -5.68
CA TRP A 132 9.85 1.52 -5.96
C TRP A 132 9.83 0.12 -6.58
N SER A 133 10.37 0.00 -7.79
CA SER A 133 10.65 -1.27 -8.46
C SER A 133 12.10 -1.31 -8.90
N ARG A 134 12.77 -2.45 -8.70
CA ARG A 134 14.17 -2.63 -9.06
C ARG A 134 14.37 -2.77 -10.59
N ASP A 135 13.32 -3.10 -11.33
CA ASP A 135 13.42 -3.44 -12.76
C ASP A 135 13.25 -2.22 -13.70
N GLY A 136 13.31 -0.99 -13.17
CA GLY A 136 13.47 0.23 -13.97
C GLY A 136 12.26 0.65 -14.81
N GLN A 137 11.15 -0.09 -14.75
CA GLN A 137 9.87 0.36 -15.28
C GLN A 137 9.07 1.00 -14.15
N THR A 138 9.20 2.32 -14.02
CA THR A 138 8.18 3.11 -13.33
C THR A 138 6.86 2.90 -14.06
N ALA A 139 5.88 2.26 -13.39
CA ALA A 139 4.51 2.30 -13.86
C ALA A 139 4.06 3.78 -13.82
N ALA A 140 3.77 4.31 -15.00
CA ALA A 140 3.17 5.63 -15.19
C ALA A 140 1.69 5.59 -14.83
#